data_AF-A0A4Y8LQB0-F1
#
_entry.id   AF-A0A4Y8LQB0-F1
#
_cell.length_a   1.000
_cell.length_b   1.000
_cell.length_c   1.000
_cell.angle_alpha   90.00
_cell.angle_beta   90.00
_cell.angle_gamma   90.00
#
_symmetry.space_group_name_H-M   'P 1'
#
loop_
_entity.id
_entity.type
_entity.pdbx_description
1 polymer ?
#
loop_
_entity_poly.entity_id
_entity_poly.type
_entity_poly.pdbx_seq_one_letter_code
_entity_poly.pdbx_strand_id
1 'polypeptide(L)' 'MVWVASLASEQGEFAKLIEPLWVALNETPDRVAFSDWHHTKTARQMNFQHRSVVGGIFMKLLKERWCH' A
#
# COMPACT_ATOMS: atom_id res chain seq x y z
N MET A 1 6.04 -2.75 1.19
CA MET A 1 6.18 -1.41 0.57
C MET A 1 6.02 -0.27 1.57
N VAL A 2 4.86 -0.09 2.22
CA VAL A 2 4.63 1.05 3.14
C VAL A 2 5.63 1.11 4.30
N TRP A 3 5.98 -0.03 4.90
CA TRP A 3 7.06 -0.11 5.90
C TRP A 3 8.36 0.47 5.37
N VAL A 4 8.87 -0.05 4.25
CA VAL A 4 10.15 0.42 3.68
C VAL A 4 10.08 1.90 3.32
N ALA A 5 8.97 2.35 2.72
CA ALA A 5 8.75 3.76 2.44
C ALA A 5 8.84 4.62 3.70
N SER A 6 8.33 4.14 4.85
CA SER A 6 8.41 4.88 6.13
C SER A 6 9.84 5.15 6.63
N LEU A 7 10.85 4.45 6.08
CA LEU A 7 12.26 4.69 6.38
C LEU A 7 12.85 5.86 5.58
N ALA A 8 12.15 6.39 4.57
CA ALA A 8 12.56 7.59 3.86
C ALA A 8 12.78 8.75 4.83
N SER A 9 13.85 9.51 4.59
CA SER A 9 14.23 10.66 5.41
C SER A 9 13.31 11.85 5.14
N GLU A 10 12.88 12.02 3.89
CA GLU A 10 12.02 13.12 3.47
C GLU A 10 10.57 12.68 3.24
N GLN A 11 9.63 13.53 3.63
CA GLN A 11 8.20 13.30 3.42
C GLN A 11 7.83 13.22 1.93
N GLY A 12 8.54 13.97 1.07
CA GLY A 12 8.31 13.94 -0.37
C GLY A 12 8.70 12.60 -1.01
N GLU A 13 9.76 11.97 -0.54
CA GLU A 13 10.16 10.63 -0.99
C GLU A 13 9.17 9.56 -0.54
N PHE A 14 8.71 9.65 0.71
CA PHE A 14 7.63 8.78 1.21
C PHE A 14 6.39 8.90 0.30
N ALA A 15 5.93 10.12 0.01
CA ALA A 15 4.75 10.34 -0.82
C ALA A 15 4.88 9.71 -2.21
N LYS A 16 6.02 9.90 -2.89
CA LYS A 16 6.30 9.31 -4.21
C LYS A 16 6.27 7.78 -4.20
N LEU A 17 6.75 7.15 -3.13
CA LEU A 17 6.73 5.68 -2.98
C LEU A 17 5.33 5.12 -2.69
N ILE A 18 4.45 5.93 -2.09
CA ILE A 18 3.07 5.54 -1.74
C ILE A 18 2.09 5.84 -2.88
N GLU A 19 2.34 6.88 -3.68
CA GLU A 19 1.48 7.32 -4.78
C GLU A 19 0.99 6.18 -5.71
N PRO A 20 1.85 5.30 -6.27
CA PRO A 20 1.37 4.23 -7.14
C PRO A 20 0.48 3.21 -6.41
N LEU A 21 0.74 2.98 -5.11
CA LEU A 21 -0.11 2.11 -4.29
C LEU A 21 -1.48 2.76 -4.04
N TRP A 22 -1.50 4.06 -3.78
CA TRP A 22 -2.74 4.82 -3.64
C TRP A 22 -3.57 4.79 -4.92
N VAL A 23 -2.95 5.05 -6.08
CA VAL A 23 -3.62 4.98 -7.39
C VAL A 23 -4.22 3.60 -7.61
N ALA A 24 -3.45 2.53 -7.41
CA ALA A 24 -3.94 1.16 -7.61
C ALA A 24 -5.14 0.81 -6.72
N LEU A 25 -5.12 1.22 -5.45
CA LEU A 25 -6.22 0.97 -4.51
C LEU A 25 -7.44 1.88 -4.74
N ASN A 26 -7.23 3.07 -5.29
CA ASN A 26 -8.31 4.03 -5.57
C ASN A 26 -9.01 3.72 -6.90
N GLU A 27 -8.28 3.24 -7.89
CA GLU A 27 -8.81 2.96 -9.23
C GLU A 27 -9.35 1.54 -9.39
N THR A 28 -9.00 0.60 -8.50
CA THR A 28 -9.49 -0.77 -8.63
C THR A 28 -11.03 -0.80 -8.54
N PRO A 29 -11.71 -1.41 -9.52
CA PRO A 29 -13.17 -1.53 -9.49
C PRO A 29 -13.63 -2.50 -8.40
N ASP A 30 -12.73 -3.38 -7.93
CA ASP A 30 -13.04 -4.43 -6.98
C ASP A 30 -12.89 -3.93 -5.55
N ARG A 31 -13.83 -4.30 -4.67
CA ARG A 31 -13.78 -3.97 -3.23
C ARG A 31 -12.85 -4.91 -2.45
N VAL A 32 -11.76 -5.34 -3.08
CA VAL A 32 -10.74 -6.22 -2.50
C VAL A 32 -9.41 -5.47 -2.48
N ALA A 33 -9.18 -4.73 -1.40
CA ALA A 33 -7.92 -4.03 -1.18
C ALA A 33 -6.75 -5.04 -1.06
N PHE A 34 -5.63 -4.76 -1.73
CA PHE A 34 -4.43 -5.61 -1.74
C PHE A 34 -4.68 -7.05 -2.21
N SER A 35 -5.30 -7.19 -3.39
CA SER A 35 -5.47 -8.49 -4.04
C SER A 35 -4.13 -9.19 -4.28
N ASP A 36 -4.07 -10.51 -4.07
CA ASP A 36 -2.88 -11.32 -4.33
C ASP A 36 -2.44 -11.25 -5.80
N TRP A 37 -3.42 -11.17 -6.70
CA TRP A 37 -3.20 -11.03 -8.13
C TRP A 37 -4.27 -10.13 -8.73
N HIS A 38 -3.84 -9.12 -9.48
CA HIS A 38 -4.70 -8.28 -10.29
C HIS A 38 -4.26 -8.26 -11.76
N HIS A 39 -5.20 -8.02 -12.67
CA HIS A 39 -4.93 -7.86 -14.08
C HIS A 39 -4.37 -6.46 -14.38
N THR A 40 -3.21 -6.37 -15.03
CA THR A 40 -2.47 -5.12 -15.22
C THR A 40 -3.20 -4.08 -16.08
N LYS A 41 -4.11 -4.49 -16.97
CA LYS A 41 -4.87 -3.55 -17.83
C LYS A 41 -6.21 -3.11 -17.24
N THR A 42 -6.81 -3.91 -16.35
CA THR A 42 -8.18 -3.68 -15.88
C THR A 42 -8.27 -3.53 -14.36
N ALA A 43 -7.15 -3.65 -13.65
CA ALA A 43 -7.03 -3.59 -12.20
C ALA A 43 -7.95 -4.56 -11.45
N ARG A 44 -8.45 -5.61 -12.13
CA ARG A 44 -9.36 -6.58 -11.55
C ARG A 44 -8.63 -7.68 -10.80
N GLN A 45 -9.11 -8.04 -9.61
CA GLN A 45 -8.64 -9.17 -8.82
C GLN A 45 -8.86 -10.48 -9.58
N MET A 46 -7.90 -11.41 -9.47
CA MET A 46 -7.91 -12.69 -10.14
C MET A 46 -7.67 -13.85 -9.18
N ASN A 47 -8.54 -14.86 -9.26
CA ASN A 47 -8.41 -16.23 -8.72
C ASN A 47 -8.26 -16.40 -7.20
N PHE A 48 -7.28 -15.74 -6.59
CA PHE A 48 -6.90 -15.96 -5.19
C PHE A 48 -7.28 -14.76 -4.32
N GLN A 49 -7.82 -15.06 -3.15
CA GLN A 49 -8.13 -14.10 -2.09
C GLN A 49 -7.72 -14.69 -0.75
N HIS A 50 -6.46 -14.52 -0.40
CA HIS A 50 -5.94 -14.87 0.92
C HIS A 50 -6.10 -13.67 1.89
N ARG A 51 -5.87 -13.91 3.19
CA ARG A 51 -5.94 -12.87 4.22
C ARG A 51 -4.63 -12.10 4.24
N SER A 52 -4.60 -10.97 3.54
CA SER A 52 -3.45 -10.07 3.49
C SER A 52 -3.07 -9.56 4.89
N VAL A 53 -1.78 -9.63 5.25
CA VAL A 53 -1.24 -9.01 6.46
C VAL A 53 -1.05 -7.51 6.21
N VAL A 54 -2.00 -6.71 6.66
CA VAL A 54 -2.08 -5.26 6.37
C VAL A 54 -1.43 -4.35 7.42
N GLY A 55 -0.86 -4.92 8.49
CA GLY A 55 -0.27 -4.13 9.59
C GLY A 55 0.84 -3.16 9.15
N GLY A 56 1.58 -3.49 8.08
CA GLY A 56 2.64 -2.64 7.54
C GLY A 56 2.18 -1.28 7.01
N ILE A 57 0.87 -1.08 6.78
CA ILE A 57 0.30 0.20 6.36
C ILE A 57 0.43 1.26 7.47
N PHE A 58 0.35 0.85 8.73
CA PHE A 58 0.41 1.75 9.89
C PHE A 58 1.83 2.14 10.29
N MET A 59 2.86 1.62 9.60
CA MET A 59 4.25 1.76 10.04
C MET A 59 4.73 3.21 10.13
N LYS A 60 4.27 4.08 9.21
CA LYS A 60 4.58 5.52 9.24
C LYS A 60 4.06 6.18 10.52
N LEU A 61 2.80 5.89 10.89
CA LEU A 61 2.19 6.41 12.12
C LEU A 61 2.87 5.88 13.38
N LEU A 62 3.25 4.59 13.40
CA LEU A 62 3.95 3.98 14.52
C LEU A 62 5.36 4.57 14.69
N LYS A 63 6.10 4.76 13.60
CA LYS A 63 7.42 5.41 13.61
C LYS A 63 7.33 6.83 14.17
N GLU A 64 6.39 7.63 13.68
CA GLU A 64 6.17 8.99 14.17
C GLU A 64 5.84 9.02 15.66
N ARG A 65 5.02 8.07 16.14
CA ARG A 65 4.67 7.97 17.56
C ARG A 65 5.84 7.56 18.46
N TRP A 66 6.79 6.76 17.97
CA TRP A 66 7.91 6.23 18.76
C TRP A 66 9.21 7.02 18.65
N CYS A 67 9.39 7.80 17.58
CA CYS A 67 10.55 8.68 17.42
C CYS A 67 10.34 10.07 18.04
N HIS A 68 9.29 10.23 18.85
CA HIS A 68 9.01 11.40 19.68
C HIS A 68 9.63 11.29 21.06
#